data_AF-X1M928-F1
#
_entry.id   AF-X1M928-F1
#
_cell.length_a   1.000
_cell.length_b   1.000
_cell.length_c   1.000
_cell.angle_alpha   90.00
_cell.angle_beta   90.00
_cell.angle_gamma   90.00
#
_symmetry.space_group_name_H-M   'P 1'
#
loop_
_entity.id
_entity.type
_entity.pdbx_description
1 polymer ?
#
loop_
_entity_poly.entity_id
_entity_poly.type
_entity_poly.pdbx_seq_one_letter_code
_entity_poly.pdbx_strand_id
1 'polypeptide(L)'
;MLVGWYPKWRAERQRIRGLGEVPILINYLTMSMKVTPNLERATAFAAENVEGPLGMSLKDALRYTYLRAYAGVEEALTGFAERWGKWCGELKRSIYLLRSSVSEKTEVARLQTLDRALELSLRGACDRMRDFAAGLHLPTLLIYSMGVLLPLVLVAILPVLSIININIDVPQVFAIYCVALPLGVYMLNRWTLAKRPATFPPPEVPIEGRIQA
;
A
#
# COMPACT_ATOMS: atom_id res chain seq x y z
N MET A 1 6.66 18.38 -23.24
CA MET A 1 7.38 17.92 -22.02
C MET A 1 6.51 17.24 -20.94
N LEU A 2 5.19 17.08 -21.09
CA LEU A 2 4.31 16.48 -20.05
C LEU A 2 3.92 15.00 -20.24
N VAL A 3 4.22 14.36 -21.38
CA VAL A 3 3.74 13.01 -21.70
C VAL A 3 4.50 11.89 -20.96
N GLY A 4 5.74 12.15 -20.51
CA GLY A 4 6.57 11.15 -19.81
C GLY A 4 6.27 10.94 -18.32
N TRP A 5 5.51 11.84 -17.69
CA TRP A 5 5.22 11.79 -16.24
C TRP A 5 4.00 10.92 -15.89
N TYR A 6 3.04 10.81 -16.81
CA TYR A 6 1.84 10.00 -16.65
C TYR A 6 2.11 8.47 -16.49
N PRO A 7 3.02 7.83 -17.25
CA PRO A 7 3.31 6.41 -17.06
C PRO A 7 4.01 6.12 -15.73
N LYS A 8 4.91 7.01 -15.27
CA LYS A 8 5.61 6.85 -13.99
C LYS A 8 4.67 6.91 -12.80
N TRP A 9 3.73 7.86 -12.81
CA TRP A 9 2.75 8.00 -11.73
C TRP A 9 1.76 6.82 -11.66
N ARG A 10 1.32 6.30 -12.81
CA ARG A 10 0.49 5.07 -12.84
C ARG A 10 1.25 3.84 -12.36
N ALA A 11 2.50 3.66 -12.77
CA ALA A 11 3.35 2.56 -12.32
C ALA A 11 3.57 2.61 -10.80
N GLU A 12 3.83 3.79 -10.25
CA GLU A 12 4.02 3.96 -8.81
C GLU A 12 2.73 3.67 -8.02
N ARG A 13 1.58 4.10 -8.53
CA ARG A 13 0.28 3.80 -7.91
C ARG A 13 -0.06 2.31 -7.96
N GLN A 14 0.27 1.62 -9.05
CA GLN A 14 0.12 0.17 -9.16
C GLN A 14 1.06 -0.56 -8.20
N ARG A 15 2.30 -0.09 -8.02
CA ARG A 15 3.24 -0.65 -7.04
C ARG A 15 2.72 -0.51 -5.61
N ILE A 16 2.30 0.70 -5.22
CA ILE A 16 1.74 0.94 -3.88
C ILE A 16 0.54 0.01 -3.63
N ARG A 17 -0.36 -0.13 -4.61
CA ARG A 17 -1.48 -1.08 -4.53
C ARG A 17 -1.02 -2.53 -4.38
N GLY A 18 -0.05 -2.96 -5.18
CA GLY A 18 0.51 -4.31 -5.10
C GLY A 18 1.16 -4.62 -3.74
N LEU A 19 1.79 -3.64 -3.08
CA LEU A 19 2.32 -3.81 -1.73
C LEU A 19 1.23 -4.12 -0.70
N GLY A 20 0.02 -3.61 -0.91
CA GLY A 20 -1.15 -3.86 -0.07
C GLY A 20 -1.72 -5.26 -0.18
N GLU A 21 -1.41 -5.96 -1.28
CA GLU A 21 -1.89 -7.31 -1.58
C GLU A 21 -0.94 -8.40 -1.05
N VAL A 22 0.24 -8.02 -0.55
CA VAL A 22 1.26 -8.95 -0.07
C VAL A 22 0.70 -9.93 0.97
N PRO A 23 -0.02 -9.51 2.03
CA PRO A 23 -0.55 -10.45 3.01
C PRO A 23 -1.59 -11.41 2.41
N ILE A 24 -2.42 -10.92 1.48
CA ILE A 24 -3.43 -11.74 0.80
C ILE A 24 -2.75 -12.79 -0.08
N LEU A 25 -1.74 -12.40 -0.86
CA LEU A 25 -0.98 -13.31 -1.69
C LEU A 25 -0.31 -14.41 -0.86
N ILE A 26 0.39 -14.02 0.21
CA ILE A 26 1.04 -14.99 1.11
C ILE A 26 -0.01 -15.89 1.75
N ASN A 27 -1.16 -15.35 2.16
CA ASN A 27 -2.25 -16.15 2.70
C ASN A 27 -2.76 -17.21 1.73
N TYR A 28 -3.01 -16.87 0.45
CA TYR A 28 -3.42 -17.87 -0.55
C TYR A 28 -2.35 -18.94 -0.78
N LEU A 29 -1.07 -18.56 -0.83
CA LEU A 29 0.04 -19.51 -0.93
C LEU A 29 0.08 -20.46 0.27
N THR A 30 0.03 -19.91 1.49
CA THR A 30 0.02 -20.65 2.75
C THR A 30 -1.18 -21.59 2.83
N MET A 31 -2.39 -21.10 2.53
CA MET A 31 -3.63 -21.91 2.56
C MET A 31 -3.55 -23.08 1.58
N SER A 32 -3.11 -22.84 0.35
CA SER A 32 -2.99 -23.91 -0.65
C SER A 32 -1.92 -24.94 -0.26
N MET A 33 -0.78 -24.48 0.27
CA MET A 33 0.31 -25.34 0.77
C MET A 33 -0.10 -26.19 1.98
N LYS A 34 -1.01 -25.69 2.82
CA LYS A 34 -1.59 -26.45 3.94
C LYS A 34 -2.50 -27.58 3.47
N VAL A 35 -3.22 -27.39 2.37
CA VAL A 35 -4.10 -28.42 1.78
C VAL A 35 -3.28 -29.44 0.99
N THR A 36 -2.38 -28.97 0.13
CA THR A 36 -1.49 -29.80 -0.68
C THR A 36 -0.07 -29.24 -0.60
N PRO A 37 0.93 -30.01 -0.14
CA PRO A 37 2.31 -29.53 0.00
C PRO A 37 3.04 -29.47 -1.36
N ASN A 38 2.49 -28.70 -2.30
CA ASN A 38 3.01 -28.51 -3.65
C ASN A 38 3.07 -27.02 -3.98
N LEU A 39 4.29 -26.51 -4.15
CA LEU A 39 4.55 -25.10 -4.40
C LEU A 39 4.01 -24.63 -5.76
N GLU A 40 4.04 -25.48 -6.77
CA GLU A 40 3.54 -25.16 -8.11
C GLU A 40 2.01 -24.98 -8.09
N ARG A 41 1.32 -25.89 -7.41
CA ARG A 41 -0.14 -25.81 -7.24
C ARG A 41 -0.53 -24.60 -6.40
N ALA A 42 0.22 -24.33 -5.33
CA ALA A 42 -0.02 -23.18 -4.47
C ALA A 42 0.18 -21.85 -5.20
N THR A 43 1.22 -21.74 -6.01
CA THR A 43 1.51 -20.53 -6.80
C THR A 43 0.50 -20.31 -7.92
N ALA A 44 0.06 -21.37 -8.61
CA ALA A 44 -1.02 -21.29 -9.59
C ALA A 44 -2.33 -20.82 -8.92
N PHE A 45 -2.71 -21.42 -7.78
CA PHE A 45 -3.88 -21.04 -7.02
C PHE A 45 -3.83 -19.58 -6.54
N ALA A 46 -2.70 -19.15 -5.99
CA ALA A 46 -2.53 -17.77 -5.55
C ALA A 46 -2.55 -16.79 -6.72
N ALA A 47 -1.96 -17.15 -7.87
CA ALA A 47 -2.03 -16.33 -9.07
C ALA A 47 -3.47 -16.16 -9.55
N GLU A 48 -4.27 -17.23 -9.57
CA GLU A 48 -5.67 -17.17 -10.01
C GLU A 48 -6.56 -16.30 -9.10
N ASN A 49 -6.38 -16.38 -7.78
CA ASN A 49 -7.25 -15.74 -6.79
C ASN A 49 -6.83 -14.30 -6.41
N VAL A 50 -5.60 -13.88 -6.74
CA VAL A 50 -5.18 -12.48 -6.53
C VAL A 50 -5.35 -11.69 -7.83
N GLU A 51 -6.33 -10.80 -7.86
CA GLU A 51 -6.68 -10.04 -9.08
C GLU A 51 -5.86 -8.76 -9.28
N GLY A 52 -5.29 -8.22 -8.22
CA GLY A 52 -4.61 -6.93 -8.27
C GLY A 52 -3.21 -6.96 -8.90
N PRO A 53 -2.47 -5.82 -8.88
CA PRO A 53 -1.19 -5.69 -9.58
C PRO A 53 -0.15 -6.72 -9.15
N LEU A 54 -0.19 -7.18 -7.90
CA LEU A 54 0.74 -8.18 -7.40
C LEU A 54 0.41 -9.56 -7.99
N GLY A 55 -0.87 -9.94 -8.03
CA GLY A 55 -1.34 -11.19 -8.62
C GLY A 55 -1.15 -11.24 -10.14
N MET A 56 -1.42 -10.14 -10.84
CA MET A 56 -1.10 -9.99 -12.27
C MET A 56 0.40 -10.20 -12.53
N SER A 57 1.26 -9.59 -11.71
CA SER A 57 2.71 -9.80 -11.85
C SER A 57 3.16 -11.23 -11.56
N LEU A 58 2.43 -11.97 -10.71
CA LEU A 58 2.67 -13.39 -10.47
C LEU A 58 2.18 -14.25 -11.64
N LYS A 59 0.99 -13.97 -12.20
CA LYS A 59 0.49 -14.59 -13.44
C LYS A 59 1.50 -14.40 -14.57
N ASP A 60 2.01 -13.19 -14.76
CA ASP A 60 3.04 -12.92 -15.77
C ASP A 60 4.31 -13.73 -15.51
N ALA A 61 4.78 -13.81 -14.26
CA ALA A 61 5.94 -14.64 -13.90
C ALA A 61 5.72 -16.11 -14.28
N LEU A 62 4.54 -16.68 -14.00
CA LEU A 62 4.18 -18.05 -14.37
C LEU A 62 4.08 -18.23 -15.90
N ARG A 63 3.53 -17.24 -16.63
CA ARG A 63 3.47 -17.26 -18.10
C ARG A 63 4.86 -17.36 -18.72
N TYR A 64 5.86 -16.66 -18.18
CA TYR A 64 7.25 -16.78 -18.65
C TYR A 64 7.84 -18.17 -18.40
N THR A 65 7.40 -18.90 -17.38
CA THR A 65 7.78 -20.32 -17.17
C THR A 65 7.30 -21.21 -18.30
N TYR A 66 6.04 -21.07 -18.74
CA TYR A 66 5.49 -21.85 -19.87
C TYR A 66 6.18 -21.54 -21.20
N LEU A 67 6.80 -20.38 -21.33
CA LEU A 67 7.63 -19.96 -22.47
C LEU A 67 9.09 -20.46 -22.38
N ARG A 68 9.42 -21.36 -21.43
CA ARG A 68 10.79 -21.84 -21.13
C ARG A 68 11.79 -20.75 -20.70
N ALA A 69 11.31 -19.58 -20.27
CA ALA A 69 12.21 -18.53 -19.75
C ALA A 69 12.66 -18.78 -18.30
N TYR A 70 12.00 -19.70 -17.58
CA TYR A 70 12.41 -20.22 -16.27
C TYR A 70 12.46 -21.76 -16.32
N ALA A 71 13.35 -22.37 -15.55
CA ALA A 71 13.50 -23.82 -15.45
C ALA A 71 12.31 -24.50 -14.75
N GLY A 72 11.53 -23.75 -13.96
CA GLY A 72 10.33 -24.24 -13.29
C GLY A 72 9.60 -23.15 -12.50
N VAL A 73 8.50 -23.52 -11.87
CA VAL A 73 7.65 -22.59 -11.11
C VAL A 73 8.37 -22.06 -9.86
N GLU A 74 9.23 -22.87 -9.25
CA GLU A 74 10.06 -22.47 -8.11
C GLU A 74 11.02 -21.32 -8.45
N GLU A 75 11.66 -21.38 -9.63
CA GLU A 75 12.56 -20.33 -10.10
C GLU A 75 11.78 -19.06 -10.46
N ALA A 76 10.62 -19.19 -11.10
CA ALA A 76 9.75 -18.06 -11.41
C ALA A 76 9.24 -17.35 -10.15
N LEU A 77 8.86 -18.11 -9.11
CA LEU A 77 8.47 -17.58 -7.81
C LEU A 77 9.65 -16.85 -7.13
N THR A 78 10.86 -17.39 -7.25
CA THR A 78 12.07 -16.77 -6.70
C THR A 78 12.39 -15.46 -7.42
N GLY A 79 12.34 -15.44 -8.75
CA GLY A 79 12.52 -14.22 -9.54
C GLY A 79 11.44 -13.17 -9.24
N PHE A 80 10.19 -13.61 -9.02
CA PHE A 80 9.11 -12.73 -8.55
C PHE A 80 9.43 -12.13 -7.17
N ALA A 81 9.86 -12.95 -6.21
CA ALA A 81 10.22 -12.52 -4.87
C ALA A 81 11.40 -11.55 -4.86
N GLU A 82 12.39 -11.73 -5.75
CA GLU A 82 13.52 -10.82 -5.89
C GLU A 82 13.12 -9.49 -6.52
N ARG A 83 12.27 -9.52 -7.56
CA ARG A 83 11.76 -8.28 -8.18
C ARG A 83 10.98 -7.45 -7.18
N TRP A 84 9.97 -8.03 -6.54
CA TRP A 84 9.12 -7.31 -5.59
C TRP A 84 9.79 -7.07 -4.23
N GLY A 85 10.77 -7.90 -3.88
CA GLY A 85 11.59 -7.77 -2.69
C GLY A 85 12.37 -6.46 -2.59
N LYS A 86 12.61 -5.78 -3.72
CA LYS A 86 13.23 -4.44 -3.76
C LYS A 86 12.37 -3.37 -3.07
N TRP A 87 11.06 -3.56 -3.04
CA TRP A 87 10.10 -2.64 -2.42
C TRP A 87 9.45 -3.21 -1.17
N CYS A 88 9.38 -4.54 -1.03
CA CYS A 88 8.80 -5.23 0.12
C CYS A 88 9.72 -6.35 0.59
N GLY A 89 10.59 -6.04 1.56
CA GLY A 89 11.51 -7.03 2.12
C GLY A 89 10.78 -8.20 2.79
N GLU A 90 9.59 -7.96 3.35
CA GLU A 90 8.80 -8.98 4.03
C GLU A 90 8.21 -9.98 3.04
N LEU A 91 7.72 -9.52 1.87
CA LEU A 91 7.26 -10.42 0.80
C LEU A 91 8.37 -11.40 0.39
N LYS A 92 9.58 -10.88 0.17
CA LYS A 92 10.73 -11.72 -0.19
C LYS A 92 10.94 -12.78 0.87
N ARG A 93 11.15 -12.38 2.13
CA ARG A 93 11.41 -13.30 3.24
C ARG A 93 10.28 -14.33 3.44
N SER A 94 9.02 -13.92 3.34
CA SER A 94 7.86 -14.80 3.42
C SER A 94 7.87 -15.87 2.33
N ILE A 95 8.22 -15.53 1.09
CA ILE A 95 8.33 -16.50 -0.01
C ILE A 95 9.49 -17.49 0.22
N TYR A 96 10.65 -17.02 0.71
CA TYR A 96 11.75 -17.94 1.05
C TYR A 96 11.37 -18.90 2.17
N LEU A 97 10.63 -18.43 3.19
CA LEU A 97 10.11 -19.29 4.27
C LEU A 97 9.07 -20.31 3.78
N LEU A 98 8.16 -19.89 2.90
CA LEU A 98 7.21 -20.81 2.24
C LEU A 98 7.96 -21.92 1.50
N ARG A 99 9.00 -21.57 0.75
CA ARG A 99 9.81 -22.55 0.01
C ARG A 99 10.55 -23.52 0.93
N SER A 100 11.13 -23.02 2.02
CA SER A 100 11.80 -23.91 2.99
C SER A 100 10.85 -24.90 3.67
N SER A 101 9.56 -24.59 3.74
CA SER A 101 8.54 -25.49 4.32
C SER A 101 8.42 -26.83 3.57
N VAL A 102 8.76 -26.88 2.28
CA VAL A 102 8.71 -28.11 1.46
C VAL A 102 9.76 -29.12 1.92
N SER A 103 10.87 -28.64 2.46
CA SER A 103 12.00 -29.47 2.91
C SER A 103 11.91 -29.84 4.39
N GLU A 104 10.84 -29.46 5.09
CA GLU A 104 10.65 -29.76 6.51
C GLU A 104 10.33 -31.24 6.74
N LYS A 105 10.95 -31.83 7.76
CA LYS A 105 10.84 -33.27 8.05
C LYS A 105 9.53 -33.66 8.72
N THR A 106 8.91 -32.75 9.47
CA THR A 106 7.67 -33.01 10.22
C THR A 106 6.55 -32.11 9.74
N GLU A 107 5.34 -32.64 9.72
CA GLU A 107 4.14 -31.88 9.33
C GLU A 107 3.89 -30.69 10.26
N VAL A 108 4.14 -30.85 11.57
CA VAL A 108 4.01 -29.78 12.55
C VAL A 108 5.00 -28.64 12.24
N ALA A 109 6.27 -28.95 11.96
CA ALA A 109 7.26 -27.93 11.60
C ALA A 109 6.88 -27.23 10.29
N ARG A 110 6.42 -27.98 9.28
CA ARG A 110 5.92 -27.43 8.02
C ARG A 110 4.81 -26.41 8.25
N LEU A 111 3.76 -26.77 9.01
CA LEU A 111 2.64 -25.88 9.30
C LEU A 111 3.08 -24.63 10.06
N GLN A 112 3.97 -24.77 11.04
CA GLN A 112 4.54 -23.63 11.77
C GLN A 112 5.36 -22.71 10.86
N THR A 113 6.16 -23.25 9.94
CA THR A 113 6.94 -22.47 8.97
C THR A 113 6.02 -21.71 8.00
N LEU A 114 4.94 -22.35 7.55
CA LEU A 114 3.89 -21.74 6.74
C LEU A 114 3.19 -20.58 7.49
N ASP A 115 2.88 -20.77 8.78
CA ASP A 115 2.28 -19.73 9.63
C ASP A 115 3.24 -18.56 9.87
N ARG A 116 4.53 -18.83 10.12
CA ARG A 116 5.56 -17.78 10.24
C ARG A 116 5.69 -16.95 8.97
N ALA A 117 5.59 -17.57 7.80
CA ALA A 117 5.64 -16.86 6.54
C ALA A 117 4.47 -15.87 6.40
N LEU A 118 3.26 -16.30 6.76
CA LEU A 118 2.08 -15.44 6.78
C LEU A 118 2.21 -14.33 7.84
N GLU A 119 2.60 -14.68 9.05
CA GLU A 119 2.78 -13.74 10.14
C GLU A 119 3.79 -12.63 9.80
N LEU A 120 4.90 -12.99 9.14
CA LEU A 120 5.89 -12.02 8.70
C LEU A 120 5.31 -10.99 7.72
N SER A 121 4.44 -11.43 6.81
CA SER A 121 3.78 -10.54 5.85
C SER A 121 2.76 -9.60 6.53
N LEU A 122 2.03 -10.12 7.52
CA LEU A 122 1.07 -9.36 8.31
C LEU A 122 1.76 -8.33 9.21
N ARG A 123 2.82 -8.73 9.90
CA ARG A 123 3.64 -7.82 10.71
C ARG A 123 4.19 -6.68 9.86
N GLY A 124 4.72 -6.97 8.68
CA GLY A 124 5.18 -5.94 7.73
C GLY A 124 4.08 -4.95 7.32
N ALA A 125 2.85 -5.44 7.11
CA ALA A 125 1.72 -4.57 6.82
C ALA A 125 1.33 -3.69 8.03
N CYS A 126 1.34 -4.26 9.24
CA CYS A 126 1.09 -3.53 10.48
C CYS A 126 2.16 -2.46 10.73
N ASP A 127 3.43 -2.78 10.52
CA ASP A 127 4.55 -1.85 10.72
C ASP A 127 4.46 -0.67 9.74
N ARG A 128 4.15 -0.92 8.46
CA ARG A 128 3.86 0.16 7.49
C ARG A 128 2.69 1.06 7.92
N MET A 129 1.65 0.47 8.51
CA MET A 129 0.51 1.24 9.02
C MET A 129 0.91 2.08 10.24
N ARG A 130 1.74 1.55 11.14
CA ARG A 130 2.28 2.26 12.29
C ARG A 130 3.16 3.43 11.86
N ASP A 131 4.08 3.20 10.93
CA ASP A 131 4.97 4.23 10.38
C ASP A 131 4.15 5.34 9.71
N PHE A 132 3.10 4.97 8.96
CA PHE A 132 2.18 5.94 8.39
C PHE A 132 1.46 6.75 9.47
N ALA A 133 0.90 6.10 10.49
CA ALA A 133 0.21 6.77 11.58
C ALA A 133 1.13 7.73 12.36
N ALA A 134 2.38 7.31 12.64
CA ALA A 134 3.39 8.16 13.26
C ALA A 134 3.73 9.37 12.37
N GLY A 135 3.81 9.15 11.05
CA GLY A 135 4.05 10.20 10.06
C GLY A 135 2.92 11.21 9.90
N LEU A 136 1.71 10.96 10.42
CA LEU A 136 0.57 11.88 10.35
C LEU A 136 0.64 13.01 11.37
N HIS A 137 1.44 12.89 12.43
CA HIS A 137 1.53 13.92 13.47
C HIS A 137 2.00 15.28 12.90
N LEU A 138 3.07 15.27 12.10
CA LEU A 138 3.64 16.47 11.46
C LEU A 138 2.67 17.15 10.47
N PRO A 139 2.07 16.44 9.49
CA PRO A 139 1.04 16.99 8.62
C PRO A 139 -0.16 17.55 9.38
N THR A 140 -0.62 16.84 10.42
CA THR A 140 -1.77 17.29 11.23
C THR A 140 -1.45 18.59 11.95
N LEU A 141 -0.24 18.70 12.53
CA LEU A 141 0.23 19.92 13.17
C LEU A 141 0.31 21.07 12.16
N LEU A 142 0.82 20.85 10.94
CA LEU A 142 0.84 21.86 9.88
C LEU A 142 -0.56 22.29 9.44
N ILE A 143 -1.51 21.35 9.31
CA ILE A 143 -2.91 21.67 9.01
C ILE A 143 -3.51 22.51 10.12
N TYR A 144 -3.27 22.17 11.38
CA TYR A 144 -3.75 22.95 12.53
C TYR A 144 -3.11 24.34 12.58
N SER A 145 -1.80 24.43 12.36
CA SER A 145 -1.09 25.71 12.41
C SER A 145 -1.50 26.65 11.26
N MET A 146 -1.59 26.16 10.03
CA MET A 146 -2.05 26.96 8.89
C MET A 146 -3.56 27.22 8.92
N GLY A 147 -4.32 26.22 9.37
CA GLY A 147 -5.78 26.19 9.38
C GLY A 147 -6.42 27.01 10.49
N VAL A 148 -5.79 27.04 11.68
CA VAL A 148 -6.37 27.59 12.91
C VAL A 148 -5.46 28.65 13.53
N LEU A 149 -4.18 28.35 13.76
CA LEU A 149 -3.31 29.28 14.50
C LEU A 149 -2.93 30.53 13.70
N LEU A 150 -2.46 30.37 12.46
CA LEU A 150 -2.09 31.49 11.58
C LEU A 150 -3.24 32.47 11.38
N PRO A 151 -4.45 32.01 11.01
CA PRO A 151 -5.64 32.85 10.96
C PRO A 151 -5.95 33.56 12.29
N LEU A 152 -5.93 32.84 13.42
CA LEU A 152 -6.20 33.41 14.75
C LEU A 152 -5.20 34.53 15.12
N VAL A 153 -3.91 34.29 14.91
CA VAL A 153 -2.83 35.25 15.20
C VAL A 153 -2.98 36.49 14.31
N LEU A 154 -3.33 36.32 13.03
CA LEU A 154 -3.54 37.45 12.13
C LEU A 154 -4.70 38.34 12.59
N VAL A 155 -5.82 37.72 13.01
CA VAL A 155 -6.97 38.45 13.58
C VAL A 155 -6.57 39.16 14.88
N ALA A 156 -5.76 38.53 15.72
CA ALA A 156 -5.29 39.12 16.98
C ALA A 156 -4.35 40.32 16.78
N ILE A 157 -3.53 40.32 15.71
CA ILE A 157 -2.59 41.41 15.38
C ILE A 157 -3.28 42.56 14.63
N LEU A 158 -4.45 42.31 14.01
CA LEU A 158 -5.23 43.31 13.28
C LEU A 158 -5.47 44.63 14.04
N PRO A 159 -5.89 44.65 15.33
CA PRO A 159 -6.03 45.91 16.08
C PRO A 159 -4.70 46.64 16.27
N VAL A 160 -3.58 45.92 16.44
CA VAL A 160 -2.24 46.52 16.56
C VAL A 160 -1.84 47.21 15.25
N LEU A 161 -2.13 46.59 14.11
CA LEU A 161 -1.88 47.17 12.79
C LEU A 161 -2.68 48.45 12.56
N SER A 162 -3.92 48.51 13.08
CA SER A 162 -4.77 49.70 13.02
C SER A 162 -4.17 50.88 13.80
N ILE A 163 -3.46 50.63 14.90
CA ILE A 163 -2.80 51.68 15.70
C ILE A 163 -1.61 52.28 14.93
N ILE A 164 -0.96 51.50 14.07
CA ILE A 164 0.20 51.91 13.26
C ILE A 164 -0.25 52.55 11.93
N ASN A 165 -1.56 52.72 11.72
CA ASN A 165 -2.15 53.38 10.55
C ASN A 165 -1.85 52.69 9.20
N ILE A 166 -1.63 51.37 9.23
CA ILE A 166 -1.45 50.54 8.03
C ILE A 166 -2.84 50.21 7.47
N ASN A 167 -3.19 50.80 6.31
CA ASN A 167 -4.45 50.49 5.63
C ASN A 167 -4.36 49.15 4.92
N ILE A 168 -4.98 48.12 5.52
CA ILE A 168 -5.20 46.82 4.89
C ILE A 168 -6.62 46.82 4.34
N ASP A 169 -6.77 46.61 3.04
CA ASP A 169 -8.07 46.51 2.40
C ASP A 169 -8.84 45.27 2.88
N VAL A 170 -10.05 45.49 3.40
CA VAL A 170 -11.02 44.46 3.82
C VAL A 170 -11.20 43.32 2.78
N PRO A 171 -11.32 43.59 1.46
CA PRO A 171 -11.43 42.51 0.47
C PRO A 171 -10.18 41.62 0.37
N GLN A 172 -8.99 42.13 0.67
CA GLN A 172 -7.74 41.35 0.61
C GLN A 172 -7.67 40.35 1.77
N VAL A 173 -8.10 40.75 2.97
CA VAL A 173 -8.21 39.85 4.13
C VAL A 173 -9.24 38.76 3.87
N PHE A 174 -10.40 39.13 3.30
CA PHE A 174 -11.45 38.18 2.93
C PHE A 174 -10.97 37.15 1.91
N ALA A 175 -10.25 37.56 0.87
CA ALA A 175 -9.71 36.67 -0.15
C ALA A 175 -8.70 35.66 0.43
N ILE A 176 -7.81 36.09 1.33
CA ILE A 176 -6.84 35.20 1.98
C ILE A 176 -7.56 34.15 2.85
N TYR A 177 -8.55 34.57 3.64
CA TYR A 177 -9.23 33.69 4.58
C TYR A 177 -10.22 32.71 3.91
N CYS A 178 -11.02 33.21 2.97
CA CYS A 178 -12.07 32.40 2.31
C CYS A 178 -11.56 31.62 1.09
N VAL A 179 -10.41 31.95 0.52
CA VAL A 179 -9.90 31.27 -0.69
C VAL A 179 -8.54 30.62 -0.45
N ALA A 180 -7.52 31.36 0.02
CA ALA A 180 -6.17 30.79 0.14
C ALA A 180 -6.08 29.70 1.22
N LEU A 181 -6.74 29.92 2.36
CA LEU A 181 -6.76 29.02 3.50
C LEU A 181 -7.43 27.66 3.21
N PRO A 182 -8.68 27.60 2.70
CA PRO A 182 -9.32 26.34 2.35
C PRO A 182 -8.60 25.62 1.20
N LEU A 183 -8.02 26.36 0.24
CA LEU A 183 -7.23 25.77 -0.84
C LEU A 183 -5.96 25.08 -0.29
N GLY A 184 -5.27 25.72 0.66
CA GLY A 184 -4.10 25.17 1.35
C GLY A 184 -4.44 23.90 2.13
N VAL A 185 -5.52 23.93 2.93
CA VAL A 185 -6.01 22.75 3.66
C VAL A 185 -6.39 21.62 2.70
N TYR A 186 -7.09 21.94 1.61
CA TYR A 186 -7.46 20.95 0.58
C TYR A 186 -6.23 20.29 -0.05
N MET A 187 -5.19 21.07 -0.40
CA MET A 187 -3.95 20.53 -0.95
C MET A 187 -3.22 19.62 0.04
N LEU A 188 -3.12 20.03 1.31
CA LEU A 188 -2.48 19.24 2.36
C LEU A 188 -3.22 17.94 2.64
N ASN A 189 -4.56 17.99 2.67
CA ASN A 189 -5.40 16.82 2.84
C ASN A 189 -5.18 15.83 1.68
N ARG A 190 -5.20 16.34 0.44
CA ARG A 190 -4.96 15.53 -0.76
C ARG A 190 -3.55 14.93 -0.80
N TRP A 191 -2.53 15.67 -0.37
CA TRP A 191 -1.14 15.18 -0.29
C TRP A 191 -0.95 14.13 0.80
N THR A 192 -1.62 14.30 1.94
CA THR A 192 -1.57 13.37 3.08
C THR A 192 -2.30 12.08 2.76
N LEU A 193 -3.51 12.14 2.18
CA LEU A 193 -4.25 10.96 1.75
C LEU A 193 -3.55 10.19 0.63
N ALA A 194 -2.82 10.88 -0.25
CA ALA A 194 -2.07 10.23 -1.32
C ALA A 194 -0.93 9.32 -0.80
N LYS A 195 -0.45 9.55 0.43
CA LYS A 195 0.56 8.71 1.09
C LYS A 195 -0.04 7.55 1.89
N ARG A 196 -1.37 7.41 1.94
CA ARG A 196 -2.02 6.30 2.65
C ARG A 196 -1.49 4.98 2.09
N PRO A 197 -0.83 4.13 2.91
CA PRO A 197 -0.40 2.82 2.45
C PRO A 197 -1.66 2.08 2.00
N ALA A 198 -1.67 1.67 0.73
CA ALA A 198 -2.70 0.77 0.24
C ALA A 198 -2.53 -0.51 1.07
N THR A 199 -3.42 -0.71 2.02
CA THR A 199 -3.41 -1.89 2.88
C THR A 199 -4.81 -2.44 2.73
N PHE A 200 -4.90 -3.62 2.12
CA PHE A 200 -6.13 -4.30 1.74
C PHE A 200 -6.98 -3.51 0.71
N PRO A 201 -6.99 -3.89 -0.58
CA PRO A 201 -8.19 -3.62 -1.37
C PRO A 201 -9.38 -4.22 -0.58
N PRO A 202 -10.47 -3.46 -0.38
CA PRO A 202 -11.63 -4.00 0.32
C PRO A 202 -12.04 -5.28 -0.42
N PRO A 203 -12.17 -6.42 0.28
CA PRO A 203 -12.67 -7.63 -0.36
C PRO A 203 -14.02 -7.29 -0.99
N GLU A 204 -14.19 -7.62 -2.27
CA GLU A 204 -15.49 -7.51 -2.92
C GLU A 204 -16.41 -8.50 -2.22
N VAL A 205 -17.22 -8.01 -1.28
CA VAL A 205 -18.25 -8.81 -0.64
C VAL A 205 -19.24 -9.15 -1.76
N PRO A 206 -19.44 -10.43 -2.10
CA PRO A 206 -20.47 -10.81 -3.04
C PRO A 206 -21.79 -10.28 -2.48
N ILE A 207 -22.47 -9.44 -3.26
CA ILE A 207 -23.81 -8.99 -2.90
C ILE A 207 -24.68 -10.25 -2.97
N GLU A 208 -25.01 -10.80 -1.82
CA GLU A 208 -25.74 -12.05 -1.68
C GLU A 208 -27.16 -11.86 -2.26
N GLY A 209 -27.28 -12.23 -3.53
CA GLY A 209 -28.50 -12.10 -4.34
C GLY A 209 -28.47 -12.92 -5.63
N ARG A 210 -27.56 -13.90 -5.74
CA ARG A 210 -27.58 -14.89 -6.84
C ARG A 210 -27.29 -16.30 -6.31
N ILE A 211 -28.14 -16.75 -5.40
CA ILE A 211 -28.43 -18.17 -5.24
C ILE A 211 -29.82 -18.37 -5.86
N GLN A 212 -29.89 -18.44 -7.20
CA GLN A 212 -30.97 -19.10 -7.94
C GLN A 212 -30.43 -19.51 -9.32
N ALA A 213 -30.05 -20.78 -9.44
CA ALA A 213 -30.30 -21.70 -10.57
C ALA A 213 -29.49 -23.00 -10.34
#